data_AF-W5LZF0-F1
#
_entry.id   AF-W5LZF0-F1
#
_cell.length_a   1.000
_cell.length_b   1.000
_cell.length_c   1.000
_cell.angle_alpha   90.00
_cell.angle_beta   90.00
_cell.angle_gamma   90.00
#
_symmetry.space_group_name_H-M   'P 1'
#
loop_
_entity.id
_entity.type
_entity.pdbx_description
1 polymer ?
#
loop_
_entity_poly.entity_id
_entity_poly.type
_entity_poly.pdbx_seq_one_letter_code
_entity_poly.pdbx_strand_id
1 'polypeptide(L)'
;MRNYGIPQDVQWNDIDYMNGSRDFTFDPERFSTLPEMVKDLHKKGQRYVMILDPGISSTQPPESYWPYDEGLRRGVFINDSDGNTLIGKVWPGLTAFPDFSNPDTHQWWYENLQKFYTQVPFDGLWIDMNEPSNFFDGSLNGCPSNDLENPPYTPGILGGTLRAKTVCASAVQKLSVHYNLHSLYGLMEAMASASALRKIVGKRPFVISRSTFPSQGRYSGHWLGDNGSKWKDLSMSIPGILNFNLLGIPLVGADICGFSGSTTEELCVRWMQLGAFYPFSRNHNSIDQQPQDPASFSPLARTAMKEALLLRYSLFPFLYTLFHRAHVEGWTVARALLFEFPDDVKTYAIDRQFLWGRSLLVTPVLDPGVDYVVGYFPKGLWYDYYTGDSLRSAGEEVKLQAPLDKINLHVREGSVIPTQTPNTTLWISTGNPLHLVVALSDDSTAEGDLFWDDGESIDTYETDQYAYIVFSASQNMFTSKVLHENIEATYITVETVSFFGVKQMPSNVTVNSKETPFTYKTNQVLTVSNLVLNLGQEFTISWI
;
A
#
# COMPACT_ATOMS: atom_id res chain seq x y z
N MET A 1 -0.89 -16.42 -12.18
CA MET A 1 0.18 -15.39 -12.03
C MET A 1 1.49 -15.76 -12.73
N ARG A 2 2.35 -16.62 -12.15
CA ARG A 2 3.70 -16.94 -12.68
C ARG A 2 3.75 -17.36 -14.16
N ASN A 3 2.85 -18.26 -14.61
CA ASN A 3 2.82 -18.74 -16.00
C ASN A 3 2.63 -17.62 -17.04
N TYR A 4 1.97 -16.53 -16.67
CA TYR A 4 1.70 -15.39 -17.55
C TYR A 4 2.66 -14.21 -17.29
N GLY A 5 3.64 -14.37 -16.39
CA GLY A 5 4.57 -13.32 -16.01
C GLY A 5 3.89 -12.09 -15.42
N ILE A 6 2.79 -12.28 -14.69
CA ILE A 6 2.11 -11.19 -13.99
C ILE A 6 2.89 -10.92 -12.69
N PRO A 7 3.33 -9.67 -12.43
CA PRO A 7 4.06 -9.34 -11.20
C PRO A 7 3.26 -9.66 -9.94
N GLN A 8 3.90 -10.28 -8.97
CA GLN A 8 3.32 -10.62 -7.67
C GLN A 8 4.43 -10.83 -6.63
N ASP A 9 4.58 -9.91 -5.69
CA ASP A 9 5.54 -10.07 -4.59
C ASP A 9 4.97 -10.89 -3.44
N VAL A 10 3.66 -10.84 -3.20
CA VAL A 10 3.07 -11.39 -1.97
C VAL A 10 1.87 -12.28 -2.30
N GLN A 11 1.87 -13.49 -1.75
CA GLN A 11 0.69 -14.36 -1.70
C GLN A 11 -0.01 -14.18 -0.36
N TRP A 12 -1.34 -14.10 -0.40
CA TRP A 12 -2.18 -13.89 0.77
C TRP A 12 -3.11 -15.08 0.95
N ASN A 13 -3.45 -15.43 2.19
CA ASN A 13 -4.54 -16.34 2.51
C ASN A 13 -5.45 -15.69 3.55
N ASP A 14 -6.75 -15.83 3.32
CA ASP A 14 -7.83 -15.51 4.26
C ASP A 14 -8.04 -16.68 5.24
N ILE A 15 -9.08 -16.65 6.07
CA ILE A 15 -9.36 -17.59 7.17
C ILE A 15 -9.42 -19.06 6.73
N ASP A 16 -9.54 -19.35 5.43
CA ASP A 16 -9.58 -20.70 4.87
C ASP A 16 -8.38 -21.56 5.26
N TYR A 17 -7.20 -20.94 5.44
CA TYR A 17 -5.99 -21.68 5.82
C TYR A 17 -6.11 -22.30 7.22
N MET A 18 -6.93 -21.70 8.09
CA MET A 18 -7.03 -22.05 9.51
C MET A 18 -7.83 -23.34 9.73
N ASN A 19 -7.52 -24.08 10.80
CA ASN A 19 -8.31 -25.24 11.21
C ASN A 19 -9.59 -24.80 11.93
N GLY A 20 -10.69 -24.69 11.18
CA GLY A 20 -11.98 -24.24 11.69
C GLY A 20 -11.96 -22.75 12.06
N SER A 21 -11.30 -21.92 11.25
CA SER A 21 -11.19 -20.46 11.43
C SER A 21 -10.55 -20.04 12.76
N ARG A 22 -9.71 -20.90 13.35
CA ARG A 22 -9.00 -20.62 14.59
C ARG A 22 -7.61 -20.07 14.30
N ASP A 23 -7.34 -18.89 14.84
CA ASP A 23 -6.03 -18.26 14.85
C ASP A 23 -4.93 -19.22 15.34
N PHE A 24 -3.72 -19.04 14.78
CA PHE A 24 -2.51 -19.83 15.09
C PHE A 24 -2.64 -21.33 14.79
N THR A 25 -3.50 -21.70 13.86
CA THR A 25 -3.63 -23.07 13.34
C THR A 25 -3.64 -23.06 11.82
N PHE A 26 -3.38 -24.21 11.20
CA PHE A 26 -3.74 -24.42 9.80
C PHE A 26 -4.45 -25.77 9.64
N ASP A 27 -5.34 -25.86 8.65
CA ASP A 27 -6.14 -27.04 8.38
C ASP A 27 -5.26 -28.21 7.91
N PRO A 28 -5.19 -29.33 8.66
CA PRO A 28 -4.27 -30.42 8.35
C PRO A 28 -4.70 -31.25 7.14
N GLU A 29 -5.90 -31.03 6.59
CA GLU A 29 -6.36 -31.72 5.38
C GLU A 29 -6.22 -30.81 4.17
N ARG A 30 -6.84 -29.62 4.21
CA ARG A 30 -6.88 -28.68 3.08
C ARG A 30 -5.58 -27.91 2.89
N PHE A 31 -4.84 -27.67 3.97
CA PHE A 31 -3.62 -26.85 4.00
C PHE A 31 -2.41 -27.60 4.59
N SER A 32 -2.41 -28.94 4.49
CA SER A 32 -1.28 -29.79 4.93
C SER A 32 0.08 -29.38 4.34
N THR A 33 0.10 -28.81 3.14
CA THR A 33 1.31 -28.36 2.43
C THR A 33 1.58 -26.86 2.56
N LEU A 34 0.91 -26.16 3.48
CA LEU A 34 1.09 -24.71 3.67
C LEU A 34 2.56 -24.35 3.97
N PRO A 35 3.30 -25.04 4.87
CA PRO A 35 4.71 -24.76 5.08
C PRO A 35 5.56 -24.89 3.81
N GLU A 36 5.30 -25.90 2.97
CA GLU A 36 6.00 -26.14 1.71
C GLU A 36 5.67 -25.06 0.67
N MET A 37 4.41 -24.62 0.62
CA MET A 37 3.99 -23.50 -0.24
C MET A 37 4.76 -22.22 0.11
N VAL A 38 4.86 -21.88 1.40
CA VAL A 38 5.58 -20.69 1.85
C VAL A 38 7.08 -20.79 1.52
N LYS A 39 7.69 -21.96 1.71
CA LYS A 39 9.09 -22.21 1.29
C LYS A 39 9.28 -22.02 -0.22
N ASP A 40 8.34 -22.47 -1.06
CA ASP A 40 8.41 -22.24 -2.51
C ASP A 40 8.26 -20.76 -2.87
N LEU A 41 7.36 -20.03 -2.21
CA LEU A 41 7.23 -18.58 -2.38
C LEU A 41 8.56 -17.87 -2.09
N HIS A 42 9.17 -18.15 -0.95
CA HIS A 42 10.47 -17.57 -0.56
C HIS A 42 11.59 -17.92 -1.55
N LYS A 43 11.67 -19.17 -2.00
CA LYS A 43 12.65 -19.61 -3.01
C LYS A 43 12.50 -18.86 -4.33
N LYS A 44 11.31 -18.33 -4.63
CA LYS A 44 11.02 -17.54 -5.83
C LYS A 44 11.08 -16.03 -5.58
N GLY A 45 11.59 -15.59 -4.43
CA GLY A 45 11.69 -14.17 -4.08
C GLY A 45 10.34 -13.52 -3.79
N GLN A 46 9.30 -14.30 -3.49
CA GLN A 46 8.00 -13.82 -3.04
C GLN A 46 7.92 -13.86 -1.51
N ARG A 47 6.82 -13.35 -0.97
CA ARG A 47 6.48 -13.27 0.45
C ARG A 47 5.09 -13.86 0.69
N TYR A 48 4.78 -14.16 1.94
CA TYR A 48 3.51 -14.71 2.39
C TYR A 48 2.93 -13.87 3.52
N VAL A 49 1.66 -13.46 3.37
CA VAL A 49 0.90 -12.75 4.41
C VAL A 49 -0.36 -13.55 4.71
N MET A 50 -0.71 -13.64 5.98
CA MET A 50 -1.90 -14.37 6.44
C MET A 50 -2.80 -13.43 7.24
N ILE A 51 -4.10 -13.69 7.21
CA ILE A 51 -5.05 -13.03 8.10
C ILE A 51 -4.91 -13.55 9.53
N LEU A 52 -5.20 -12.70 10.52
CA LEU A 52 -5.45 -13.05 11.92
C LEU A 52 -6.65 -12.24 12.39
N ASP A 53 -7.45 -12.86 13.25
CA ASP A 53 -8.61 -12.25 13.88
C ASP A 53 -8.41 -12.14 15.39
N PRO A 54 -8.78 -11.02 16.03
CA PRO A 54 -8.63 -10.90 17.47
C PRO A 54 -9.53 -11.87 18.26
N GLY A 55 -10.60 -12.40 17.68
CA GLY A 55 -11.52 -13.31 18.36
C GLY A 55 -10.93 -14.70 18.56
N ILE A 56 -10.50 -15.03 19.79
CA ILE A 56 -9.91 -16.34 20.11
C ILE A 56 -10.98 -17.35 20.51
N SER A 57 -11.08 -18.45 19.78
CA SER A 57 -12.06 -19.53 20.03
C SER A 57 -12.01 -20.04 21.47
N SER A 58 -13.19 -20.15 22.09
CA SER A 58 -13.36 -20.44 23.52
C SER A 58 -14.01 -21.79 23.83
N THR A 59 -14.30 -22.60 22.80
CA THR A 59 -15.12 -23.81 22.92
C THR A 59 -14.31 -25.10 23.03
N GLN A 60 -12.99 -25.02 22.92
CA GLN A 60 -12.17 -26.23 22.79
C GLN A 60 -11.96 -26.87 24.17
N PRO A 61 -11.78 -28.21 24.25
CA PRO A 61 -11.44 -28.86 25.50
C PRO A 61 -10.22 -28.19 26.16
N PRO A 62 -10.16 -28.11 27.51
CA PRO A 62 -8.99 -27.59 28.19
C PRO A 62 -7.70 -28.24 27.71
N GLU A 63 -6.64 -27.43 27.59
CA GLU A 63 -5.30 -27.85 27.15
C GLU A 63 -5.21 -28.30 25.67
N SER A 64 -6.26 -28.08 24.87
CA SER A 64 -6.28 -28.45 23.45
C SER A 64 -6.08 -27.26 22.50
N TYR A 65 -6.14 -26.02 22.99
CA TYR A 65 -5.98 -24.83 22.18
C TYR A 65 -5.20 -23.75 22.95
N TRP A 66 -3.87 -23.87 22.86
CA TRP A 66 -2.89 -23.03 23.55
C TRP A 66 -3.23 -21.52 23.57
N PRO A 67 -3.62 -20.86 22.46
CA PRO A 67 -3.94 -19.45 22.47
C PRO A 67 -5.01 -19.10 23.52
N TYR A 68 -6.06 -19.91 23.63
CA TYR A 68 -7.13 -19.70 24.60
C TYR A 68 -6.73 -20.12 26.02
N ASP A 69 -6.19 -21.32 26.17
CA ASP A 69 -5.82 -21.89 27.48
C ASP A 69 -4.80 -20.99 28.21
N GLU A 70 -3.76 -20.55 27.50
CA GLU A 70 -2.72 -19.68 28.05
C GLU A 70 -3.24 -18.25 28.25
N GLY A 71 -4.13 -17.79 27.38
CA GLY A 71 -4.77 -16.48 27.51
C GLY A 71 -5.62 -16.39 28.77
N LEU A 72 -6.42 -17.42 29.06
CA LEU A 72 -7.18 -17.54 30.30
C LEU A 72 -6.26 -17.58 31.52
N ARG A 73 -5.19 -18.40 31.47
CA ARG A 73 -4.24 -18.54 32.58
C ARG A 73 -3.57 -17.20 32.94
N ARG A 74 -3.30 -16.36 31.95
CA ARG A 74 -2.69 -15.03 32.13
C ARG A 74 -3.70 -13.91 32.38
N GLY A 75 -4.99 -14.14 32.15
CA GLY A 75 -6.03 -13.12 32.26
C GLY A 75 -5.87 -12.00 31.21
N VAL A 76 -5.55 -12.36 29.97
CA VAL A 76 -5.30 -11.39 28.87
C VAL A 76 -6.56 -11.00 28.11
N PHE A 77 -7.72 -11.58 28.40
CA PHE A 77 -8.97 -11.28 27.71
C PHE A 77 -9.73 -10.13 28.38
N ILE A 78 -10.56 -9.45 27.60
CA ILE A 78 -11.55 -8.48 28.07
C ILE A 78 -12.54 -9.21 28.99
N ASN A 79 -12.83 -8.60 30.15
CA ASN A 79 -13.82 -9.12 31.07
C ASN A 79 -15.15 -8.36 30.96
N ASP A 80 -16.25 -9.01 31.33
CA ASP A 80 -17.52 -8.34 31.60
C ASP A 80 -17.44 -7.51 32.89
N SER A 81 -18.53 -6.80 33.21
CA SER A 81 -18.61 -5.96 34.42
C SER A 81 -18.56 -6.75 35.74
N ASP A 82 -18.78 -8.06 35.70
CA ASP A 82 -18.76 -8.95 36.86
C ASP A 82 -17.37 -9.61 37.04
N GLY A 83 -16.44 -9.36 36.13
CA GLY A 83 -15.06 -9.85 36.17
C GLY A 83 -14.84 -11.19 35.49
N ASN A 84 -15.83 -11.73 34.77
CA ASN A 84 -15.67 -12.95 33.98
C ASN A 84 -15.19 -12.63 32.57
N THR A 85 -14.47 -13.54 31.92
CA THR A 85 -14.08 -13.38 30.51
C THR A 85 -15.31 -13.13 29.63
N LEU A 86 -15.33 -12.02 28.91
CA LEU A 86 -16.40 -11.70 27.97
C LEU A 86 -16.32 -12.62 26.77
N ILE A 87 -17.43 -13.29 26.47
CA ILE A 87 -17.56 -14.20 25.32
C ILE A 87 -18.50 -13.57 24.29
N GLY A 88 -18.02 -13.37 23.06
CA GLY A 88 -18.82 -13.00 21.90
C GLY A 88 -18.86 -14.12 20.87
N LYS A 89 -19.01 -13.75 19.60
CA LYS A 89 -19.02 -14.70 18.48
C LYS A 89 -18.40 -14.10 17.22
N VAL A 90 -17.44 -14.81 16.62
CA VAL A 90 -16.85 -14.48 15.31
C VAL A 90 -16.73 -15.78 14.48
N TRP A 91 -15.79 -15.86 13.54
CA TRP A 91 -15.64 -16.95 12.59
C TRP A 91 -15.51 -18.35 13.22
N PRO A 92 -14.68 -18.57 14.26
CA PRO A 92 -14.57 -19.90 14.88
C PRO A 92 -15.71 -20.24 15.85
N GLY A 93 -16.80 -19.45 15.89
CA GLY A 93 -17.88 -19.60 16.86
C GLY A 93 -17.69 -18.70 18.08
N LEU A 94 -17.86 -19.22 19.28
CA LEU A 94 -17.77 -18.42 20.51
C LEU A 94 -16.32 -18.02 20.79
N THR A 95 -16.08 -16.74 21.04
CA THR A 95 -14.73 -16.18 21.15
C THR A 95 -14.56 -15.28 22.36
N ALA A 96 -13.37 -15.32 22.97
CA ALA A 96 -12.89 -14.29 23.87
C ALA A 96 -12.08 -13.24 23.08
N PHE A 97 -12.04 -12.00 23.57
CA PHE A 97 -11.34 -10.89 22.92
C PHE A 97 -10.12 -10.49 23.75
N PRO A 98 -8.89 -10.50 23.19
CA PRO A 98 -7.70 -10.04 23.88
C PRO A 98 -7.77 -8.56 24.24
N ASP A 99 -7.34 -8.22 25.44
CA ASP A 99 -7.18 -6.85 25.88
C ASP A 99 -5.79 -6.33 25.52
N PHE A 100 -5.64 -5.72 24.35
CA PHE A 100 -4.37 -5.13 23.91
C PHE A 100 -3.94 -3.89 24.72
N SER A 101 -4.76 -3.41 25.65
CA SER A 101 -4.34 -2.38 26.62
C SER A 101 -3.46 -2.96 27.75
N ASN A 102 -3.47 -4.29 27.92
CA ASN A 102 -2.66 -5.01 28.88
C ASN A 102 -1.29 -5.41 28.28
N PRO A 103 -0.15 -5.00 28.88
CA PRO A 103 1.18 -5.41 28.42
C PRO A 103 1.40 -6.94 28.39
N ASP A 104 0.76 -7.70 29.28
CA ASP A 104 0.86 -9.16 29.29
C ASP A 104 0.24 -9.79 28.03
N THR A 105 -0.79 -9.14 27.45
CA THR A 105 -1.39 -9.53 26.17
C THR A 105 -0.38 -9.40 25.02
N HIS A 106 0.51 -8.41 25.05
CA HIS A 106 1.51 -8.22 23.99
C HIS A 106 2.52 -9.37 23.99
N GLN A 107 2.92 -9.81 25.18
CA GLN A 107 3.81 -10.96 25.33
C GLN A 107 3.14 -12.27 24.93
N TRP A 108 1.87 -12.48 25.33
CA TRP A 108 1.06 -13.62 24.88
C TRP A 108 0.88 -13.62 23.35
N TRP A 109 0.60 -12.47 22.74
CA TRP A 109 0.45 -12.34 21.28
C TRP A 109 1.75 -12.69 20.54
N TYR A 110 2.87 -12.15 21.01
CA TYR A 110 4.20 -12.49 20.48
C TYR A 110 4.50 -13.99 20.57
N GLU A 111 4.20 -14.65 21.69
CA GLU A 111 4.46 -16.09 21.85
C GLU A 111 3.60 -16.95 20.93
N ASN A 112 2.33 -16.59 20.71
CA ASN A 112 1.47 -17.28 19.74
C ASN A 112 1.98 -17.13 18.32
N LEU A 113 2.31 -15.90 17.92
CA LEU A 113 2.92 -15.62 16.62
C LEU A 113 4.25 -16.37 16.44
N GLN A 114 5.12 -16.37 17.44
CA GLN A 114 6.41 -17.05 17.39
C GLN A 114 6.21 -18.56 17.24
N LYS A 115 5.31 -19.18 18.01
CA LYS A 115 4.97 -20.61 17.89
C LYS A 115 4.46 -20.94 16.49
N PHE A 116 3.58 -20.12 15.93
CA PHE A 116 3.05 -20.36 14.59
C PHE A 116 4.12 -20.16 13.51
N TYR A 117 4.99 -19.15 13.66
CA TYR A 117 6.09 -18.86 12.73
C TYR A 117 7.07 -20.03 12.57
N THR A 118 7.29 -20.81 13.63
CA THR A 118 8.14 -22.04 13.54
C THR A 118 7.57 -23.10 12.60
N GLN A 119 6.27 -23.06 12.32
CA GLN A 119 5.58 -23.98 11.41
C GLN A 119 5.39 -23.36 10.04
N VAL A 120 4.96 -22.09 9.99
CA VAL A 120 4.67 -21.34 8.78
C VAL A 120 5.43 -20.01 8.83
N PRO A 121 6.56 -19.84 8.12
CA PRO A 121 7.37 -18.63 8.20
C PRO A 121 6.74 -17.48 7.39
N PHE A 122 5.67 -16.88 7.91
CA PHE A 122 4.98 -15.73 7.29
C PHE A 122 5.83 -14.44 7.37
N ASP A 123 5.67 -13.55 6.39
CA ASP A 123 6.46 -12.31 6.26
C ASP A 123 5.72 -11.07 6.75
N GLY A 124 4.42 -11.18 6.98
CA GLY A 124 3.60 -10.08 7.47
C GLY A 124 2.23 -10.55 7.94
N LEU A 125 1.48 -9.62 8.53
CA LEU A 125 0.18 -9.88 9.14
C LEU A 125 -0.89 -8.98 8.51
N TRP A 126 -2.02 -9.60 8.21
CA TRP A 126 -3.28 -8.92 7.96
C TRP A 126 -4.13 -9.08 9.22
N ILE A 127 -4.31 -8.02 10.00
CA ILE A 127 -5.15 -8.05 11.20
C ILE A 127 -6.53 -7.51 10.85
N ASP A 128 -7.53 -8.38 10.92
CA ASP A 128 -8.91 -8.07 10.55
C ASP A 128 -9.85 -8.13 11.76
N MET A 129 -11.11 -7.74 11.58
CA MET A 129 -12.15 -7.90 12.61
C MET A 129 -11.89 -7.14 13.91
N ASN A 130 -11.03 -6.11 13.85
CA ASN A 130 -10.45 -5.45 15.02
C ASN A 130 -11.04 -4.07 15.35
N GLU A 131 -12.31 -3.86 15.02
CA GLU A 131 -13.10 -2.76 15.56
C GLU A 131 -13.21 -2.74 17.10
N PRO A 132 -13.37 -3.85 17.85
CA PRO A 132 -13.48 -5.28 17.49
C PRO A 132 -14.88 -5.68 17.01
N SER A 133 -14.95 -6.41 15.91
CA SER A 133 -16.20 -6.91 15.35
C SER A 133 -16.74 -8.10 16.15
N ASN A 134 -18.05 -8.13 16.34
CA ASN A 134 -18.77 -9.19 17.00
C ASN A 134 -20.07 -9.52 16.24
N PHE A 135 -20.36 -10.80 16.06
CA PHE A 135 -21.61 -11.24 15.44
C PHE A 135 -22.80 -11.14 16.39
N PHE A 136 -22.54 -10.95 17.69
CA PHE A 136 -23.52 -10.49 18.67
C PHE A 136 -23.47 -8.98 18.86
N ASP A 137 -24.55 -8.42 19.40
CA ASP A 137 -24.57 -7.06 19.92
C ASP A 137 -24.24 -7.11 21.42
N GLY A 138 -22.95 -7.02 21.76
CA GLY A 138 -22.46 -7.13 23.14
C GLY A 138 -21.75 -8.44 23.46
N SER A 139 -22.42 -9.36 24.15
CA SER A 139 -21.84 -10.65 24.55
C SER A 139 -22.86 -11.78 24.39
N LEU A 140 -22.42 -13.02 24.61
CA LEU A 140 -23.27 -14.21 24.68
C LEU A 140 -24.42 -14.04 25.69
N ASN A 141 -24.19 -13.30 26.78
CA ASN A 141 -25.16 -13.06 27.84
C ASN A 141 -25.84 -11.68 27.74
N GLY A 142 -25.65 -10.98 26.62
CA GLY A 142 -26.06 -9.58 26.46
C GLY A 142 -25.13 -8.62 27.21
N CYS A 143 -25.63 -7.41 27.51
CA CYS A 143 -24.91 -6.41 28.29
C CYS A 143 -25.75 -5.96 29.48
N PRO A 144 -25.13 -5.52 30.58
CA PRO A 144 -25.86 -4.94 31.70
C PRO A 144 -26.64 -3.69 31.27
N SER A 145 -27.66 -3.30 32.04
CA SER A 145 -28.34 -2.02 31.82
C SER A 145 -27.72 -0.95 32.71
N ASN A 146 -26.90 -0.07 32.12
CA ASN A 146 -26.27 1.05 32.81
C ASN A 146 -26.02 2.23 31.85
N ASP A 147 -25.49 3.32 32.38
CA ASP A 147 -25.25 4.57 31.65
C ASP A 147 -24.11 4.47 30.60
N LEU A 148 -23.24 3.47 30.67
CA LEU A 148 -22.24 3.24 29.63
C LEU A 148 -22.85 2.52 28.42
N GLU A 149 -23.75 1.58 28.66
CA GLU A 149 -24.46 0.85 27.59
C GLU A 149 -25.58 1.67 26.96
N ASN A 150 -26.15 2.60 27.73
CA ASN A 150 -27.23 3.50 27.33
C ASN A 150 -26.89 4.94 27.75
N PRO A 151 -25.91 5.57 27.09
CA PRO A 151 -25.49 6.93 27.44
C PRO A 151 -26.63 7.93 27.22
N PRO A 152 -26.61 9.07 27.92
CA PRO A 152 -27.61 10.14 27.72
C PRO A 152 -27.57 10.72 26.30
N TYR A 153 -26.47 10.51 25.57
CA TYR A 153 -26.33 10.85 24.15
C TYR A 153 -25.69 9.69 23.39
N THR A 154 -26.40 9.14 22.42
CA THR A 154 -25.88 8.15 21.47
C THR A 154 -25.60 8.86 20.15
N PRO A 155 -24.35 8.85 19.63
CA PRO A 155 -24.05 9.41 18.32
C PRO A 155 -24.82 8.69 17.20
N GLY A 156 -24.86 9.27 16.00
CA GLY A 156 -25.53 8.69 14.82
C GLY A 156 -24.82 7.47 14.23
N ILE A 157 -24.66 6.41 15.03
CA ILE A 157 -23.99 5.16 14.65
C ILE A 157 -24.95 4.13 14.06
N LEU A 158 -24.42 3.25 13.20
CA LEU A 158 -25.17 2.13 12.64
C LEU A 158 -25.67 1.21 13.78
N GLY A 159 -26.91 0.74 13.67
CA GLY A 159 -27.54 -0.11 14.70
C GLY A 159 -28.06 0.63 15.94
N GLY A 160 -27.75 1.92 16.09
CA GLY A 160 -28.37 2.80 17.11
C GLY A 160 -27.99 2.52 18.57
N THR A 161 -27.05 1.62 18.84
CA THR A 161 -26.53 1.32 20.18
C THR A 161 -25.02 1.13 20.13
N LEU A 162 -24.29 1.49 21.19
CA LEU A 162 -22.82 1.39 21.21
C LEU A 162 -22.30 -0.05 21.08
N ARG A 163 -23.10 -1.03 21.51
CA ARG A 163 -22.78 -2.47 21.45
C ARG A 163 -23.12 -3.14 20.12
N ALA A 164 -23.75 -2.41 19.19
CA ALA A 164 -24.13 -2.98 17.89
C ALA A 164 -22.87 -3.47 17.16
N LYS A 165 -22.84 -4.76 16.79
CA LYS A 165 -21.71 -5.42 16.11
C LYS A 165 -20.37 -5.37 16.84
N THR A 166 -20.35 -5.15 18.15
CA THR A 166 -19.13 -5.13 18.96
C THR A 166 -19.38 -5.69 20.36
N VAL A 167 -18.45 -5.52 21.29
CA VAL A 167 -18.57 -5.98 22.68
C VAL A 167 -19.29 -4.95 23.56
N CYS A 168 -19.66 -5.34 24.79
CA CYS A 168 -20.34 -4.45 25.73
C CYS A 168 -19.49 -3.20 26.05
N ALA A 169 -20.10 -2.01 26.05
CA ALA A 169 -19.38 -0.77 26.32
C ALA A 169 -18.84 -0.72 27.77
N SER A 170 -19.51 -1.36 28.71
CA SER A 170 -19.09 -1.50 30.10
C SER A 170 -18.08 -2.62 30.36
N ALA A 171 -17.67 -3.36 29.32
CA ALA A 171 -16.64 -4.38 29.45
C ALA A 171 -15.32 -3.77 29.95
N VAL A 172 -14.58 -4.52 30.76
CA VAL A 172 -13.41 -4.03 31.48
C VAL A 172 -12.13 -4.48 30.77
N GLN A 173 -11.29 -3.50 30.46
CA GLN A 173 -9.93 -3.66 29.99
C GLN A 173 -8.96 -3.11 31.06
N LYS A 174 -7.68 -3.43 30.95
CA LYS A 174 -6.64 -3.10 31.92
C LYS A 174 -6.51 -1.59 32.14
N LEU A 175 -6.58 -0.80 31.07
CA LEU A 175 -6.45 0.66 31.16
C LEU A 175 -7.77 1.37 31.49
N SER A 176 -8.92 0.86 31.05
CA SER A 176 -10.22 1.49 31.22
C SER A 176 -11.37 0.53 30.84
N VAL A 177 -12.60 1.01 30.84
CA VAL A 177 -13.74 0.32 30.23
C VAL A 177 -13.71 0.46 28.70
N HIS A 178 -14.33 -0.50 27.99
CA HIS A 178 -14.37 -0.55 26.54
C HIS A 178 -15.03 0.70 25.93
N TYR A 179 -15.98 1.33 26.62
CA TYR A 179 -16.58 2.61 26.22
C TYR A 179 -15.52 3.66 25.87
N ASN A 180 -14.43 3.72 26.63
CA ASN A 180 -13.33 4.67 26.40
C ASN A 180 -12.29 4.16 25.39
N LEU A 181 -12.15 2.84 25.25
CA LEU A 181 -11.06 2.20 24.50
C LEU A 181 -11.50 1.55 23.19
N HIS A 182 -12.79 1.52 22.88
CA HIS A 182 -13.38 0.84 21.72
C HIS A 182 -12.64 1.23 20.43
N SER A 183 -12.61 2.52 20.12
CA SER A 183 -11.96 3.03 18.90
C SER A 183 -10.42 2.93 18.92
N LEU A 184 -9.80 2.50 20.01
CA LEU A 184 -8.34 2.26 20.11
C LEU A 184 -7.97 0.79 19.90
N TYR A 185 -8.94 -0.13 19.84
CA TYR A 185 -8.67 -1.57 19.82
C TYR A 185 -7.73 -1.98 18.68
N GLY A 186 -8.05 -1.63 17.44
CA GLY A 186 -7.22 -1.94 16.27
C GLY A 186 -5.84 -1.26 16.28
N LEU A 187 -5.73 -0.06 16.85
CA LEU A 187 -4.43 0.61 17.03
C LEU A 187 -3.55 -0.17 18.02
N MET A 188 -4.10 -0.58 19.16
CA MET A 188 -3.35 -1.32 20.18
C MET A 188 -2.93 -2.72 19.68
N GLU A 189 -3.79 -3.39 18.90
CA GLU A 189 -3.44 -4.65 18.24
C GLU A 189 -2.34 -4.45 17.18
N ALA A 190 -2.42 -3.40 16.36
CA ALA A 190 -1.39 -3.08 15.38
C ALA A 190 -0.03 -2.81 16.04
N MET A 191 -0.01 -2.10 17.17
CA MET A 191 1.20 -1.89 17.96
C MET A 191 1.80 -3.19 18.46
N ALA A 192 0.98 -4.08 19.03
CA ALA A 192 1.42 -5.39 19.50
C ALA A 192 1.96 -6.26 18.35
N SER A 193 1.24 -6.28 17.22
CA SER A 193 1.58 -7.06 16.02
C SER A 193 2.87 -6.57 15.36
N ALA A 194 3.03 -5.26 15.16
CA ALA A 194 4.23 -4.67 14.59
C ALA A 194 5.46 -4.93 15.49
N SER A 195 5.29 -4.79 16.81
CA SER A 195 6.35 -5.11 17.77
C SER A 195 6.72 -6.60 17.75
N ALA A 196 5.75 -7.49 17.59
CA ALA A 196 6.01 -8.93 17.53
C ALA A 196 6.74 -9.31 16.24
N LEU A 197 6.28 -8.82 15.08
CA LEU A 197 6.93 -9.08 13.78
C LEU A 197 8.38 -8.61 13.75
N ARG A 198 8.68 -7.42 14.28
CA ARG A 198 10.06 -6.92 14.38
C ARG A 198 10.99 -7.89 15.11
N LYS A 199 10.50 -8.58 16.15
CA LYS A 199 11.27 -9.57 16.92
C LYS A 199 11.36 -10.94 16.24
N ILE A 200 10.28 -11.37 15.59
CA ILE A 200 10.16 -12.72 15.00
C ILE A 200 10.91 -12.79 13.66
N VAL A 201 10.64 -11.83 12.77
CA VAL A 201 11.19 -11.80 11.41
C VAL A 201 12.55 -11.11 11.39
N GLY A 202 12.80 -10.16 12.31
CA GLY A 202 14.04 -9.39 12.36
C GLY A 202 14.18 -8.36 11.23
N LYS A 203 13.05 -8.01 10.59
CA LYS A 203 12.94 -7.06 9.47
C LYS A 203 11.80 -6.07 9.72
N ARG A 204 11.66 -5.06 8.86
CA ARG A 204 10.54 -4.11 8.92
C ARG A 204 9.21 -4.86 9.00
N PRO A 205 8.33 -4.50 9.94
CA PRO A 205 7.06 -5.17 10.09
C PRO A 205 6.14 -4.77 8.94
N PHE A 206 5.51 -5.76 8.32
CA PHE A 206 4.41 -5.52 7.39
C PHE A 206 3.10 -5.90 8.07
N VAL A 207 2.32 -4.89 8.47
CA VAL A 207 1.00 -5.06 9.09
C VAL A 207 -0.01 -4.26 8.29
N ILE A 208 -1.14 -4.88 7.95
CA ILE A 208 -2.29 -4.22 7.34
C ILE A 208 -3.50 -4.41 8.28
N SER A 209 -4.10 -3.31 8.73
CA SER A 209 -5.19 -3.29 9.73
C SER A 209 -6.49 -2.74 9.15
N ARG A 210 -7.63 -3.32 9.57
CA ARG A 210 -8.95 -2.79 9.20
C ARG A 210 -9.28 -1.56 10.02
N SER A 211 -9.43 -1.72 11.32
CA SER A 211 -9.71 -0.64 12.25
C SER A 211 -8.46 0.21 12.46
N THR A 212 -8.66 1.53 12.58
CA THR A 212 -7.59 2.50 12.74
C THR A 212 -8.00 3.64 13.66
N PHE A 213 -7.00 4.29 14.28
CA PHE A 213 -7.15 5.53 15.06
C PHE A 213 -5.99 6.48 14.69
N PRO A 214 -6.05 7.81 14.98
CA PRO A 214 -4.89 8.67 14.83
C PRO A 214 -3.57 8.04 15.33
N SER A 215 -2.51 8.19 14.54
CA SER A 215 -1.20 7.52 14.69
C SER A 215 -1.09 6.07 14.20
N GLN A 216 -2.14 5.46 13.64
CA GLN A 216 -2.07 4.10 13.05
C GLN A 216 -0.90 3.91 12.08
N GLY A 217 -0.65 4.91 11.22
CA GLY A 217 0.35 4.83 10.15
C GLY A 217 1.79 4.64 10.64
N ARG A 218 2.04 4.82 11.95
CA ARG A 218 3.32 4.48 12.58
C ARG A 218 3.54 2.96 12.72
N TYR A 219 2.47 2.17 12.73
CA TYR A 219 2.49 0.75 13.06
C TYR A 219 1.95 -0.16 11.95
N SER A 220 1.00 0.31 11.14
CA SER A 220 0.41 -0.48 10.07
C SER A 220 -0.02 0.37 8.87
N GLY A 221 -0.16 -0.27 7.72
CA GLY A 221 -1.02 0.22 6.65
C GLY A 221 -2.50 -0.08 6.91
N HIS A 222 -3.32 0.24 5.92
CA HIS A 222 -4.78 0.08 5.95
C HIS A 222 -5.32 -0.34 4.57
N TRP A 223 -6.49 -0.97 4.52
CA TRP A 223 -7.28 -1.09 3.30
C TRP A 223 -8.71 -0.65 3.58
N LEU A 224 -9.38 -0.07 2.57
CA LEU A 224 -10.70 0.56 2.72
C LEU A 224 -11.87 -0.40 3.07
N GLY A 225 -11.58 -1.65 3.42
CA GLY A 225 -12.58 -2.65 3.80
C GLY A 225 -13.35 -3.25 2.61
N ASP A 226 -14.46 -3.88 2.95
CA ASP A 226 -15.31 -4.71 2.10
C ASP A 226 -16.08 -3.89 1.05
N ASN A 227 -15.38 -3.39 0.04
CA ASN A 227 -15.95 -2.63 -1.07
C ASN A 227 -16.76 -3.52 -2.05
N GLY A 228 -17.60 -2.92 -2.89
CA GLY A 228 -18.32 -3.64 -3.94
C GLY A 228 -17.56 -3.72 -5.26
N SER A 229 -17.73 -4.79 -6.03
CA SER A 229 -17.32 -4.87 -7.44
C SER A 229 -18.22 -4.02 -8.34
N LYS A 230 -18.15 -2.69 -8.16
CA LYS A 230 -18.96 -1.68 -8.84
C LYS A 230 -18.12 -0.47 -9.24
N TRP A 231 -18.49 0.19 -10.34
CA TRP A 231 -17.85 1.44 -10.78
C TRP A 231 -17.90 2.58 -9.76
N LYS A 232 -18.98 2.65 -8.97
CA LYS A 232 -19.09 3.61 -7.86
C LYS A 232 -17.97 3.40 -6.86
N ASP A 233 -17.76 2.17 -6.40
CA ASP A 233 -16.72 1.82 -5.43
C ASP A 233 -15.31 2.01 -6.00
N LEU A 234 -15.09 1.74 -7.29
CA LEU A 234 -13.88 2.12 -8.01
C LEU A 234 -13.62 3.64 -7.93
N SER A 235 -14.64 4.46 -8.17
CA SER A 235 -14.48 5.93 -8.11
C SER A 235 -14.29 6.45 -6.69
N MET A 236 -14.98 5.86 -5.70
CA MET A 236 -14.94 6.28 -4.29
C MET A 236 -13.67 5.83 -3.57
N SER A 237 -12.90 4.89 -4.13
CA SER A 237 -11.63 4.48 -3.56
C SER A 237 -10.61 5.63 -3.55
N ILE A 238 -10.65 6.52 -4.55
CA ILE A 238 -9.73 7.65 -4.68
C ILE A 238 -9.86 8.61 -3.49
N PRO A 239 -11.05 9.20 -3.19
CA PRO A 239 -11.19 10.05 -2.01
C PRO A 239 -10.90 9.29 -0.70
N GLY A 240 -11.22 8.00 -0.61
CA GLY A 240 -10.85 7.17 0.55
C GLY A 240 -9.33 7.14 0.78
N ILE A 241 -8.56 6.82 -0.26
CA ILE A 241 -7.08 6.77 -0.22
C ILE A 241 -6.47 8.13 0.09
N LEU A 242 -7.01 9.20 -0.50
CA LEU A 242 -6.56 10.57 -0.26
C LEU A 242 -6.79 10.99 1.20
N ASN A 243 -7.94 10.63 1.78
CA ASN A 243 -8.23 10.90 3.19
C ASN A 243 -7.25 10.17 4.11
N PHE A 244 -6.93 8.91 3.86
CA PHE A 244 -5.96 8.17 4.69
C PHE A 244 -4.53 8.70 4.55
N ASN A 245 -4.15 9.20 3.37
CA ASN A 245 -2.88 9.91 3.21
C ASN A 245 -2.85 11.20 4.05
N LEU A 246 -3.93 11.98 4.07
CA LEU A 246 -4.06 13.16 4.94
C LEU A 246 -3.98 12.79 6.43
N LEU A 247 -4.49 11.63 6.81
CA LEU A 247 -4.46 11.11 8.20
C LEU A 247 -3.10 10.50 8.59
N GLY A 248 -2.09 10.58 7.73
CA GLY A 248 -0.75 10.02 8.00
C GLY A 248 -0.69 8.50 7.93
N ILE A 249 -1.57 7.87 7.15
CA ILE A 249 -1.60 6.42 6.87
C ILE A 249 -1.39 6.24 5.36
N PRO A 250 -0.18 6.51 4.83
CA PRO A 250 0.06 6.56 3.40
C PRO A 250 0.01 5.19 2.73
N LEU A 251 0.32 4.11 3.45
CA LEU A 251 0.23 2.73 2.95
C LEU A 251 -1.24 2.27 2.98
N VAL A 252 -2.01 2.75 2.01
CA VAL A 252 -3.46 2.52 1.91
C VAL A 252 -3.90 2.16 0.49
N GLY A 253 -4.96 1.37 0.38
CA GLY A 253 -5.58 0.96 -0.88
C GLY A 253 -6.98 0.41 -0.70
N ALA A 254 -7.64 0.09 -1.81
CA ALA A 254 -8.90 -0.66 -1.82
C ALA A 254 -8.70 -2.03 -2.45
N ASP A 255 -9.57 -2.99 -2.16
CA ASP A 255 -9.53 -4.29 -2.82
C ASP A 255 -9.85 -4.11 -4.31
N ILE A 256 -8.84 -4.40 -5.12
CA ILE A 256 -8.87 -4.18 -6.57
C ILE A 256 -9.83 -5.17 -7.22
N CYS A 257 -10.63 -4.66 -8.17
CA CYS A 257 -11.77 -5.33 -8.80
C CYS A 257 -13.02 -5.47 -7.91
N GLY A 258 -12.92 -5.05 -6.64
CA GLY A 258 -13.96 -5.08 -5.62
C GLY A 258 -14.03 -6.40 -4.86
N PHE A 259 -14.36 -6.35 -3.58
CA PHE A 259 -14.44 -7.52 -2.71
C PHE A 259 -15.78 -8.25 -2.84
N SER A 260 -16.90 -7.53 -2.75
CA SER A 260 -18.24 -8.10 -2.73
C SER A 260 -18.94 -8.05 -4.09
N GLY A 261 -19.54 -9.20 -4.46
CA GLY A 261 -20.14 -9.40 -5.79
C GLY A 261 -19.11 -9.79 -6.85
N SER A 262 -19.57 -10.29 -7.99
CA SER A 262 -18.68 -10.69 -9.08
C SER A 262 -18.37 -9.51 -9.99
N THR A 263 -17.08 -9.26 -10.22
CA THR A 263 -16.60 -8.20 -11.11
C THR A 263 -16.87 -8.51 -12.59
N THR A 264 -16.70 -7.51 -13.45
CA THR A 264 -16.68 -7.69 -14.92
C THR A 264 -15.27 -7.50 -15.45
N GLU A 265 -14.97 -8.05 -16.62
CA GLU A 265 -13.63 -7.90 -17.23
C GLU A 265 -13.25 -6.43 -17.42
N GLU A 266 -14.16 -5.61 -17.95
CA GLU A 266 -13.92 -4.17 -18.14
C GLU A 266 -13.64 -3.46 -16.81
N LEU A 267 -14.50 -3.68 -15.80
CA LEU A 267 -14.33 -3.08 -14.48
C LEU A 267 -12.99 -3.49 -13.88
N CYS A 268 -12.63 -4.77 -13.95
CA CYS A 268 -11.40 -5.27 -13.36
C CYS A 268 -10.16 -4.76 -14.12
N VAL A 269 -10.21 -4.59 -15.45
CA VAL A 269 -9.11 -3.93 -16.19
C VAL A 269 -8.92 -2.49 -15.71
N ARG A 270 -10.00 -1.70 -15.64
CA ARG A 270 -9.92 -0.30 -15.16
C ARG A 270 -9.48 -0.21 -13.70
N TRP A 271 -9.92 -1.16 -12.87
CA TRP A 271 -9.51 -1.20 -11.47
C TRP A 271 -8.07 -1.64 -11.29
N MET A 272 -7.56 -2.59 -12.09
CA MET A 272 -6.14 -2.96 -12.06
C MET A 272 -5.26 -1.80 -12.53
N GLN A 273 -5.72 -1.03 -13.52
CA GLN A 273 -5.07 0.20 -13.97
C GLN A 273 -4.97 1.24 -12.86
N LEU A 274 -6.08 1.57 -12.20
CA LEU A 274 -6.09 2.51 -11.07
C LEU A 274 -5.34 1.95 -9.86
N GLY A 275 -5.59 0.70 -9.51
CA GLY A 275 -5.05 0.02 -8.33
C GLY A 275 -3.54 -0.15 -8.36
N ALA A 276 -2.93 -0.22 -9.56
CA ALA A 276 -1.49 -0.12 -9.73
C ALA A 276 -0.89 1.17 -9.14
N PHE A 277 -1.70 2.23 -8.99
CA PHE A 277 -1.32 3.51 -8.38
C PHE A 277 -1.82 3.70 -6.94
N TYR A 278 -2.44 2.69 -6.33
CA TYR A 278 -2.68 2.72 -4.88
C TYR A 278 -1.34 2.53 -4.15
N PRO A 279 -1.02 3.30 -3.10
CA PRO A 279 0.18 3.06 -2.30
C PRO A 279 0.27 1.61 -1.80
N PHE A 280 -0.84 1.05 -1.31
CA PHE A 280 -1.03 -0.38 -1.07
C PHE A 280 -1.90 -0.99 -2.19
N SER A 281 -1.36 -1.94 -2.95
CA SER A 281 -2.03 -2.52 -4.12
C SER A 281 -2.28 -4.02 -3.92
N ARG A 282 -3.53 -4.39 -3.60
CA ARG A 282 -3.97 -5.78 -3.41
C ARG A 282 -5.26 -6.05 -4.20
N ASN A 283 -5.29 -7.13 -4.96
CA ASN A 283 -6.53 -7.73 -5.46
C ASN A 283 -6.96 -8.79 -4.44
N HIS A 284 -8.19 -8.66 -3.95
CA HIS A 284 -8.78 -9.55 -2.95
C HIS A 284 -10.27 -9.69 -3.25
N ASN A 285 -10.86 -10.82 -2.88
CA ASN A 285 -12.18 -11.25 -3.34
C ASN A 285 -12.91 -11.97 -2.22
N SER A 286 -14.23 -11.82 -2.16
CA SER A 286 -15.07 -12.54 -1.20
C SER A 286 -15.19 -14.01 -1.56
N ILE A 287 -15.49 -14.83 -0.54
CA ILE A 287 -15.93 -16.21 -0.71
C ILE A 287 -17.11 -16.31 -1.70
N ASP A 288 -17.16 -17.42 -2.45
CA ASP A 288 -18.18 -17.77 -3.44
C ASP A 288 -18.34 -16.81 -4.64
N GLN A 289 -17.41 -15.87 -4.84
CA GLN A 289 -17.37 -15.03 -6.05
C GLN A 289 -16.57 -15.68 -7.18
N GLN A 290 -16.81 -15.24 -8.41
CA GLN A 290 -16.00 -15.68 -9.55
C GLN A 290 -14.52 -15.26 -9.38
N PRO A 291 -13.55 -16.09 -9.81
CA PRO A 291 -12.14 -15.74 -9.77
C PRO A 291 -11.87 -14.41 -10.50
N GLN A 292 -11.09 -13.54 -9.85
CA GLN A 292 -10.75 -12.22 -10.38
C GLN A 292 -9.25 -11.89 -10.29
N ASP A 293 -8.40 -12.89 -10.10
CA ASP A 293 -6.97 -12.70 -10.30
C ASP A 293 -6.68 -12.47 -11.80
N PRO A 294 -5.65 -11.69 -12.17
CA PRO A 294 -5.43 -11.34 -13.58
C PRO A 294 -5.24 -12.53 -14.53
N ALA A 295 -4.90 -13.73 -14.04
CA ALA A 295 -4.77 -14.91 -14.88
C ALA A 295 -6.12 -15.53 -15.30
N SER A 296 -7.22 -15.17 -14.64
CA SER A 296 -8.57 -15.69 -14.89
C SER A 296 -9.31 -15.00 -16.04
N PHE A 297 -8.79 -13.90 -16.57
CA PHE A 297 -9.43 -13.09 -17.63
C PHE A 297 -8.92 -13.39 -19.04
N SER A 298 -9.56 -12.78 -20.05
CA SER A 298 -9.17 -12.89 -21.45
C SER A 298 -7.70 -12.47 -21.70
N PRO A 299 -7.05 -12.96 -22.78
CA PRO A 299 -5.67 -12.57 -23.08
C PRO A 299 -5.44 -11.06 -23.20
N LEU A 300 -6.41 -10.29 -23.72
CA LEU A 300 -6.31 -8.84 -23.87
C LEU A 300 -6.39 -8.16 -22.51
N ALA A 301 -7.39 -8.49 -21.70
CA ALA A 301 -7.54 -7.96 -20.34
C ALA A 301 -6.32 -8.29 -19.48
N ARG A 302 -5.86 -9.54 -19.51
CA ARG A 302 -4.66 -9.99 -18.79
C ARG A 302 -3.41 -9.19 -19.19
N THR A 303 -3.27 -8.86 -20.48
CA THR A 303 -2.13 -8.04 -20.96
C THR A 303 -2.24 -6.63 -20.39
N ALA A 304 -3.40 -5.98 -20.48
CA ALA A 304 -3.60 -4.65 -19.91
C ALA A 304 -3.33 -4.60 -18.39
N MET A 305 -3.81 -5.60 -17.64
CA MET A 305 -3.57 -5.73 -16.19
C MET A 305 -2.09 -5.94 -15.88
N LYS A 306 -1.40 -6.78 -16.67
CA LYS A 306 0.04 -7.03 -16.52
C LYS A 306 0.85 -5.76 -16.77
N GLU A 307 0.56 -5.02 -17.83
CA GLU A 307 1.27 -3.77 -18.15
C GLU A 307 1.05 -2.70 -17.07
N ALA A 308 -0.16 -2.59 -16.51
CA ALA A 308 -0.42 -1.71 -15.37
C ALA A 308 0.45 -2.06 -14.15
N LEU A 309 0.59 -3.35 -13.84
CA LEU A 309 1.46 -3.82 -12.76
C LEU A 309 2.95 -3.61 -13.06
N LEU A 310 3.42 -3.91 -14.27
CA LEU A 310 4.81 -3.66 -14.65
C LEU A 310 5.16 -2.17 -14.59
N LEU A 311 4.22 -1.30 -14.96
CA LEU A 311 4.37 0.14 -14.83
C LEU A 311 4.54 0.56 -13.36
N ARG A 312 3.73 0.01 -12.44
CA ARG A 312 3.92 0.21 -11.00
C ARG A 312 5.32 -0.20 -10.55
N TYR A 313 5.78 -1.38 -10.97
CA TYR A 313 7.10 -1.90 -10.58
C TYR A 313 8.23 -1.03 -11.13
N SER A 314 8.06 -0.48 -12.34
CA SER A 314 9.02 0.45 -12.92
C SER A 314 9.12 1.74 -12.11
N LEU A 315 8.00 2.22 -11.57
CA LEU A 315 7.93 3.42 -10.72
C LEU A 315 8.24 3.15 -9.24
N PHE A 316 8.64 1.94 -8.86
CA PHE A 316 8.89 1.60 -7.46
C PHE A 316 9.96 2.47 -6.79
N PRO A 317 11.12 2.82 -7.42
CA PRO A 317 12.11 3.71 -6.81
C PRO A 317 11.52 5.08 -6.44
N PHE A 318 10.66 5.63 -7.31
CA PHE A 318 9.94 6.87 -7.04
C PHE A 318 8.94 6.70 -5.90
N LEU A 319 8.07 5.68 -5.96
CA LEU A 319 7.09 5.39 -4.90
C LEU A 319 7.76 5.20 -3.54
N TYR A 320 8.87 4.47 -3.50
CA TYR A 320 9.62 4.21 -2.28
C TYR A 320 10.27 5.48 -1.70
N THR A 321 10.78 6.37 -2.57
CA THR A 321 11.26 7.69 -2.15
C THR A 321 10.13 8.56 -1.58
N LEU A 322 8.90 8.45 -2.11
CA LEU A 322 7.74 9.13 -1.52
C LEU A 322 7.40 8.58 -0.13
N PHE A 323 7.50 7.27 0.08
CA PHE A 323 7.34 6.66 1.40
C PHE A 323 8.44 7.09 2.38
N HIS A 324 9.68 7.24 1.92
CA HIS A 324 10.75 7.82 2.73
C HIS A 324 10.37 9.22 3.21
N ARG A 325 9.92 10.12 2.31
CA ARG A 325 9.46 11.46 2.70
C ARG A 325 8.27 11.44 3.65
N ALA A 326 7.35 10.49 3.46
CA ALA A 326 6.24 10.30 4.39
C ALA A 326 6.75 9.91 5.79
N HIS A 327 7.75 9.03 5.87
CA HIS A 327 8.39 8.60 7.13
C HIS A 327 9.13 9.74 7.83
N VAL A 328 9.96 10.50 7.10
CA VAL A 328 10.87 11.48 7.71
C VAL A 328 10.27 12.88 7.87
N GLU A 329 9.34 13.28 7.00
CA GLU A 329 8.80 14.65 6.93
C GLU A 329 7.28 14.71 7.08
N GLY A 330 6.58 13.56 7.16
CA GLY A 330 5.11 13.53 7.26
C GLY A 330 4.39 13.91 5.96
N TRP A 331 5.05 13.76 4.81
CA TRP A 331 4.43 14.02 3.50
C TRP A 331 3.38 12.98 3.14
N THR A 332 2.44 13.36 2.27
CA THR A 332 1.55 12.39 1.62
C THR A 332 2.24 11.69 0.45
N VAL A 333 1.88 10.42 0.20
CA VAL A 333 2.33 9.64 -0.98
C VAL A 333 1.35 9.83 -2.13
N ALA A 334 0.11 9.37 -1.97
CA ALA A 334 -0.98 9.78 -2.85
C ALA A 334 -1.52 11.13 -2.36
N ARG A 335 -1.57 12.13 -3.25
CA ARG A 335 -1.79 13.53 -2.89
C ARG A 335 -2.97 14.10 -3.68
N ALA A 336 -3.89 14.74 -2.98
CA ALA A 336 -4.97 15.50 -3.62
C ALA A 336 -4.38 16.72 -4.32
N LEU A 337 -4.92 17.10 -5.47
CA LEU A 337 -4.39 18.21 -6.28
C LEU A 337 -4.33 19.53 -5.49
N LEU A 338 -5.29 19.77 -4.58
CA LEU A 338 -5.34 20.96 -3.74
C LEU A 338 -4.08 21.19 -2.89
N PHE A 339 -3.36 20.12 -2.50
CA PHE A 339 -2.15 20.26 -1.69
C PHE A 339 -0.95 20.77 -2.51
N GLU A 340 -0.95 20.56 -3.82
CA GLU A 340 0.07 21.08 -4.73
C GLU A 340 -0.33 22.40 -5.39
N PHE A 341 -1.63 22.66 -5.51
CA PHE A 341 -2.19 23.80 -6.22
C PHE A 341 -3.25 24.53 -5.35
N PRO A 342 -2.91 24.98 -4.13
CA PRO A 342 -3.89 25.54 -3.20
C PRO A 342 -4.51 26.85 -3.67
N ASP A 343 -3.82 27.60 -4.55
CA ASP A 343 -4.32 28.85 -5.13
C ASP A 343 -5.33 28.62 -6.26
N ASP A 344 -5.44 27.39 -6.78
CA ASP A 344 -6.41 27.00 -7.79
C ASP A 344 -7.63 26.35 -7.12
N VAL A 345 -8.64 27.18 -6.82
CA VAL A 345 -9.87 26.76 -6.11
C VAL A 345 -10.64 25.65 -6.79
N LYS A 346 -10.45 25.42 -8.10
CA LYS A 346 -11.10 24.29 -8.79
C LYS A 346 -10.58 22.95 -8.29
N THR A 347 -9.35 22.90 -7.79
CA THR A 347 -8.71 21.67 -7.31
C THR A 347 -9.30 21.14 -6.00
N TYR A 348 -10.06 21.96 -5.27
CA TYR A 348 -10.59 21.60 -3.95
C TYR A 348 -11.64 20.49 -4.02
N ALA A 349 -12.37 20.42 -5.13
CA ALA A 349 -13.42 19.43 -5.36
C ALA A 349 -12.95 18.23 -6.21
N ILE A 350 -11.67 18.17 -6.59
CA ILE A 350 -11.16 17.08 -7.44
C ILE A 350 -10.86 15.86 -6.58
N ASP A 351 -11.67 14.82 -6.78
CA ASP A 351 -11.55 13.52 -6.12
C ASP A 351 -11.50 12.35 -7.11
N ARG A 352 -11.49 12.62 -8.42
CA ARG A 352 -11.39 11.61 -9.51
C ARG A 352 -10.00 11.55 -10.16
N GLN A 353 -9.06 12.38 -9.68
CA GLN A 353 -7.66 12.40 -10.04
C GLN A 353 -6.83 12.54 -8.76
N PHE A 354 -5.58 12.12 -8.81
CA PHE A 354 -4.63 12.33 -7.73
C PHE A 354 -3.20 12.38 -8.25
N LEU A 355 -2.30 12.82 -7.41
CA LEU A 355 -0.86 12.84 -7.68
C LEU A 355 -0.16 11.74 -6.88
N TRP A 356 0.93 11.20 -7.42
CA TRP A 356 2.00 10.63 -6.62
C TRP A 356 3.04 11.72 -6.33
N GLY A 357 3.17 12.05 -5.04
CA GLY A 357 3.94 13.20 -4.59
C GLY A 357 3.48 14.49 -5.27
N ARG A 358 4.43 15.24 -5.82
CA ARG A 358 4.19 16.49 -6.55
C ARG A 358 4.27 16.37 -8.07
N SER A 359 4.67 15.20 -8.57
CA SER A 359 5.27 15.10 -9.91
C SER A 359 4.48 14.27 -10.91
N LEU A 360 3.67 13.29 -10.48
CA LEU A 360 2.98 12.37 -11.40
C LEU A 360 1.47 12.44 -11.21
N LEU A 361 0.74 12.97 -12.19
CA LEU A 361 -0.71 13.05 -12.22
C LEU A 361 -1.32 11.78 -12.80
N VAL A 362 -2.20 11.14 -12.03
CA VAL A 362 -2.94 9.93 -12.41
C VAL A 362 -4.38 10.30 -12.77
N THR A 363 -4.79 10.01 -14.00
CA THR A 363 -6.14 10.30 -14.53
C THR A 363 -6.81 9.01 -15.04
N PRO A 364 -7.49 8.25 -14.16
CA PRO A 364 -8.10 6.96 -14.49
C PRO A 364 -9.46 7.09 -15.19
N VAL A 365 -9.84 6.10 -16.00
CA VAL A 365 -11.23 5.93 -16.45
C VAL A 365 -12.04 5.31 -15.32
N LEU A 366 -13.15 5.95 -14.94
CA LEU A 366 -13.98 5.57 -13.79
C LEU A 366 -15.44 5.30 -14.16
N ASP A 367 -15.76 5.32 -15.45
CA ASP A 367 -17.12 5.16 -15.97
C ASP A 367 -17.12 4.00 -17.00
N PRO A 368 -18.21 3.20 -17.08
CA PRO A 368 -18.29 2.04 -17.97
C PRO A 368 -18.43 2.42 -19.44
N GLY A 369 -17.85 1.61 -20.33
CA GLY A 369 -18.08 1.64 -21.76
C GLY A 369 -17.40 2.81 -22.50
N VAL A 370 -16.45 3.49 -21.87
CA VAL A 370 -15.75 4.64 -22.46
C VAL A 370 -14.27 4.36 -22.73
N ASP A 371 -13.77 4.98 -23.78
CA ASP A 371 -12.39 4.96 -24.26
C ASP A 371 -11.70 6.33 -24.10
N TYR A 372 -12.24 7.18 -23.24
CA TYR A 372 -11.71 8.51 -22.93
C TYR A 372 -11.95 8.85 -21.47
N VAL A 373 -11.23 9.86 -20.98
CA VAL A 373 -11.46 10.49 -19.68
C VAL A 373 -11.32 12.01 -19.82
N VAL A 374 -12.08 12.76 -19.03
CA VAL A 374 -11.90 14.21 -18.89
C VAL A 374 -11.19 14.45 -17.56
N GLY A 375 -9.98 14.98 -17.63
CA GLY A 375 -9.16 15.30 -16.45
C GLY A 375 -8.89 16.79 -16.38
N TYR A 376 -8.91 17.34 -15.17
CA TYR A 376 -8.45 18.70 -14.92
C TYR A 376 -6.91 18.72 -14.86
N PHE A 377 -6.32 19.68 -15.57
CA PHE A 377 -4.89 19.95 -15.52
C PHE A 377 -4.68 21.32 -14.88
N PRO A 378 -4.03 21.40 -13.72
CA PRO A 378 -3.61 22.67 -13.15
C PRO A 378 -2.71 23.45 -14.10
N LYS A 379 -2.69 24.78 -13.94
CA LYS A 379 -1.88 25.67 -14.79
C LYS A 379 -0.40 25.25 -14.77
N GLY A 380 0.19 25.12 -15.96
CA GLY A 380 1.59 24.73 -16.13
C GLY A 380 1.79 23.80 -17.32
N LEU A 381 3.01 23.30 -17.45
CA LEU A 381 3.40 22.33 -18.45
C LEU A 381 3.37 20.91 -17.87
N TRP A 382 2.74 20.01 -18.60
CA TRP A 382 2.59 18.60 -18.27
C TRP A 382 3.07 17.77 -19.45
N TYR A 383 3.73 16.64 -19.20
CA TYR A 383 4.21 15.74 -20.23
C TYR A 383 3.52 14.39 -20.12
N ASP A 384 2.96 13.85 -21.20
CA ASP A 384 2.47 12.47 -21.21
C ASP A 384 3.66 11.54 -20.87
N TYR A 385 3.50 10.74 -19.81
CA TYR A 385 4.59 9.93 -19.25
C TYR A 385 5.19 8.94 -20.26
N TYR A 386 4.38 8.44 -21.19
CA TYR A 386 4.77 7.39 -22.13
C TYR A 386 5.53 7.95 -23.33
N THR A 387 5.12 9.12 -23.80
CA THR A 387 5.58 9.71 -25.07
C THR A 387 6.53 10.88 -24.88
N GLY A 388 6.41 11.59 -23.77
CA GLY A 388 7.03 12.90 -23.53
C GLY A 388 6.32 14.04 -24.28
N ASP A 389 5.14 13.82 -24.86
CA ASP A 389 4.38 14.87 -25.53
C ASP A 389 3.93 15.93 -24.52
N SER A 390 4.18 17.20 -24.85
CA SER A 390 3.87 18.32 -23.97
C SER A 390 2.42 18.78 -24.09
N LEU A 391 1.77 19.01 -22.95
CA LEU A 391 0.46 19.61 -22.77
C LEU A 391 0.61 20.85 -21.88
N ARG A 392 0.39 22.03 -22.45
CA ARG A 392 0.33 23.28 -21.69
C ARG A 392 -1.11 23.55 -21.28
N SER A 393 -1.37 23.64 -19.98
CA SER A 393 -2.68 23.92 -19.42
C SER A 393 -2.76 25.33 -18.85
N ALA A 394 -3.89 26.00 -19.04
CA ALA A 394 -4.23 27.25 -18.37
C ALA A 394 -4.99 27.05 -17.03
N GLY A 395 -5.21 25.80 -16.59
CA GLY A 395 -6.13 25.47 -15.49
C GLY A 395 -7.51 25.05 -16.01
N GLU A 396 -7.53 23.96 -16.79
CA GLU A 396 -8.67 23.55 -17.59
C GLU A 396 -8.88 22.03 -17.62
N GLU A 397 -10.07 21.62 -18.03
CA GLU A 397 -10.39 20.21 -18.28
C GLU A 397 -9.97 19.82 -19.70
N VAL A 398 -9.30 18.68 -19.82
CA VAL A 398 -8.80 18.15 -21.09
C VAL A 398 -9.36 16.75 -21.30
N LYS A 399 -9.92 16.51 -22.49
CA LYS A 399 -10.37 15.19 -22.91
C LYS A 399 -9.18 14.37 -23.43
N LEU A 400 -8.86 13.29 -22.73
CA LEU A 400 -7.75 12.40 -23.05
C LEU A 400 -8.27 11.08 -23.63
N GLN A 401 -7.57 10.57 -24.64
CA GLN A 401 -7.80 9.20 -25.11
C GLN A 401 -7.35 8.21 -24.04
N ALA A 402 -8.20 7.23 -23.75
CA ALA A 402 -8.00 6.22 -22.72
C ALA A 402 -8.61 4.89 -23.18
N PRO A 403 -8.09 4.27 -24.27
CA PRO A 403 -8.51 2.92 -24.65
C PRO A 403 -8.37 1.95 -23.48
N LEU A 404 -9.02 0.78 -23.57
CA LEU A 404 -9.15 -0.15 -22.44
C LEU A 404 -7.80 -0.59 -21.86
N ASP A 405 -6.71 -0.56 -22.63
CA ASP A 405 -5.35 -0.91 -22.24
C ASP A 405 -4.50 0.27 -21.73
N LYS A 406 -5.04 1.49 -21.69
CA LYS A 406 -4.32 2.71 -21.25
C LYS A 406 -4.95 3.36 -20.01
N ILE A 407 -4.09 3.71 -19.05
CA ILE A 407 -4.35 4.73 -18.03
C ILE A 407 -3.55 5.99 -18.34
N ASN A 408 -4.12 7.18 -18.13
CA ASN A 408 -3.42 8.42 -18.44
C ASN A 408 -2.55 8.87 -17.26
N LEU A 409 -1.28 9.11 -17.56
CA LEU A 409 -0.26 9.59 -16.63
C LEU A 409 0.47 10.79 -17.22
N HIS A 410 0.62 11.84 -16.42
CA HIS A 410 1.35 13.03 -16.85
C HIS A 410 2.37 13.46 -15.80
N VAL A 411 3.59 13.74 -16.25
CA VAL A 411 4.68 14.26 -15.42
C VAL A 411 4.62 15.78 -15.42
N ARG A 412 4.57 16.38 -14.24
CA ARG A 412 4.64 17.83 -14.07
C ARG A 412 6.04 18.33 -14.45
N GLU A 413 6.11 19.45 -15.16
CA GLU A 413 7.37 20.13 -15.40
C GLU A 413 8.16 20.39 -14.11
N GLY A 414 9.48 20.51 -14.23
CA GLY A 414 10.37 20.72 -13.10
C GLY A 414 10.65 19.45 -12.28
N SER A 415 10.28 18.26 -12.76
CA SER A 415 10.41 17.01 -12.00
C SER A 415 11.45 16.05 -12.58
N VAL A 416 12.20 15.39 -11.72
CA VAL A 416 12.98 14.18 -12.05
C VAL A 416 12.35 12.98 -11.35
N ILE A 417 11.97 11.96 -12.12
CA ILE A 417 11.38 10.71 -11.62
C ILE A 417 12.36 9.55 -11.87
N PRO A 418 12.86 8.88 -10.82
CA PRO A 418 13.62 7.65 -10.96
C PRO A 418 12.69 6.46 -11.21
N THR A 419 12.97 5.71 -12.25
CA THR A 419 12.28 4.48 -12.63
C THR A 419 13.29 3.35 -12.80
N GLN A 420 12.82 2.13 -12.98
CA GLN A 420 13.68 0.95 -13.16
C GLN A 420 13.07 0.01 -14.20
N THR A 421 13.89 -0.84 -14.82
CA THR A 421 13.34 -1.94 -15.62
C THR A 421 12.58 -2.90 -14.70
N PRO A 422 11.26 -3.11 -14.90
CA PRO A 422 10.45 -3.94 -14.01
C PRO A 422 10.65 -5.43 -14.28
N ASN A 423 10.36 -6.25 -13.26
CA ASN A 423 10.25 -7.70 -13.37
C ASN A 423 9.05 -8.22 -12.56
N THR A 424 8.89 -9.54 -12.48
CA THR A 424 7.76 -10.21 -11.82
C THR A 424 7.78 -10.18 -10.29
N THR A 425 8.91 -9.80 -9.68
CA THR A 425 9.04 -9.51 -8.24
C THR A 425 9.93 -8.28 -8.05
N LEU A 426 9.75 -7.55 -6.94
CA LEU A 426 10.60 -6.41 -6.61
C LEU A 426 12.02 -6.85 -6.31
N TRP A 427 12.21 -8.02 -5.68
CA TRP A 427 13.55 -8.60 -5.44
C TRP A 427 14.43 -8.65 -6.70
N ILE A 428 13.85 -8.97 -7.86
CA ILE A 428 14.58 -8.96 -9.13
C ILE A 428 14.64 -7.55 -9.71
N SER A 429 13.54 -6.80 -9.62
CA SER A 429 13.44 -5.45 -10.19
C SER A 429 14.47 -4.51 -9.59
N THR A 430 14.67 -4.54 -8.27
CA THR A 430 15.59 -3.64 -7.54
C THR A 430 17.05 -3.81 -7.92
N GLY A 431 17.45 -4.96 -8.48
CA GLY A 431 18.78 -5.19 -9.02
C GLY A 431 18.99 -4.73 -10.46
N ASN A 432 17.95 -4.27 -11.16
CA ASN A 432 18.07 -3.82 -12.54
C ASN A 432 18.59 -2.38 -12.64
N PRO A 433 19.07 -1.92 -13.81
CA PRO A 433 19.44 -0.52 -13.99
C PRO A 433 18.25 0.44 -13.86
N LEU A 434 18.53 1.64 -13.36
CA LEU A 434 17.60 2.76 -13.29
C LEU A 434 17.49 3.48 -14.63
N HIS A 435 16.34 4.09 -14.85
CA HIS A 435 16.10 5.09 -15.87
C HIS A 435 15.58 6.37 -15.21
N LEU A 436 16.04 7.53 -15.65
CA LEU A 436 15.58 8.81 -15.12
C LEU A 436 14.72 9.53 -16.16
N VAL A 437 13.51 9.93 -15.77
CA VAL A 437 12.63 10.80 -16.56
C VAL A 437 12.76 12.23 -16.03
N VAL A 438 13.29 13.14 -16.84
CA VAL A 438 13.57 14.53 -16.50
C VAL A 438 12.59 15.42 -17.28
N ALA A 439 11.53 15.88 -16.63
CA ALA A 439 10.54 16.77 -17.22
C ALA A 439 10.97 18.23 -17.02
N LEU A 440 11.55 18.85 -18.04
CA LEU A 440 12.07 20.22 -17.93
C LEU A 440 10.94 21.25 -17.84
N SER A 441 11.14 22.27 -17.03
CA SER A 441 10.33 23.49 -17.04
C SER A 441 10.60 24.37 -18.25
N ASP A 442 9.78 25.41 -18.42
CA ASP A 442 10.02 26.44 -19.42
C ASP A 442 11.39 27.12 -19.29
N ASP A 443 11.91 27.22 -18.06
CA ASP A 443 13.23 27.77 -17.73
C ASP A 443 14.34 26.71 -17.80
N SER A 444 14.02 25.52 -18.34
CA SER A 444 14.93 24.39 -18.50
C SER A 444 15.51 23.91 -17.16
N THR A 445 14.67 23.90 -16.12
CA THR A 445 15.00 23.38 -14.79
C THR A 445 14.19 22.14 -14.46
N ALA A 446 14.77 21.23 -13.66
CA ALA A 446 14.05 20.11 -13.05
C ALA A 446 14.80 19.60 -11.83
N GLU A 447 14.06 19.13 -10.83
CA GLU A 447 14.63 18.56 -9.61
C GLU A 447 13.92 17.27 -9.19
N GLY A 448 14.68 16.38 -8.58
CA GLY A 448 14.15 15.20 -7.92
C GLY A 448 15.24 14.51 -7.10
N ASP A 449 14.89 13.40 -6.51
CA ASP A 449 15.67 12.71 -5.50
C ASP A 449 15.37 11.22 -5.52
N LEU A 450 16.30 10.47 -4.93
CA LEU A 450 16.18 9.03 -4.75
C LEU A 450 16.74 8.65 -3.38
N PHE A 451 15.87 8.05 -2.57
CA PHE A 451 16.25 7.32 -1.37
C PHE A 451 16.48 5.85 -1.73
N TRP A 452 17.58 5.27 -1.26
CA TRP A 452 17.94 3.89 -1.55
C TRP A 452 18.54 3.19 -0.34
N ASP A 453 18.00 2.05 0.07
CA ASP A 453 18.57 1.18 1.09
C ASP A 453 18.32 -0.29 0.71
N ASP A 454 18.56 -1.22 1.64
CA ASP A 454 18.37 -2.65 1.38
C ASP A 454 16.89 -3.08 1.25
N GLY A 455 15.95 -2.17 1.47
CA GLY A 455 14.51 -2.38 1.31
C GLY A 455 13.80 -3.10 2.46
N GLU A 456 14.50 -3.66 3.45
CA GLU A 456 13.87 -4.50 4.49
C GLU A 456 14.44 -4.37 5.90
N SER A 457 15.66 -3.86 6.08
CA SER A 457 16.27 -3.72 7.41
C SER A 457 15.53 -2.70 8.26
N ILE A 458 15.49 -3.01 9.55
CA ILE A 458 14.88 -2.16 10.55
C ILE A 458 15.71 -0.88 10.74
N ASP A 459 15.02 0.27 10.80
CA ASP A 459 15.57 1.56 11.22
C ASP A 459 16.80 2.04 10.40
N THR A 460 16.83 1.76 9.10
CA THR A 460 17.94 2.14 8.19
C THR A 460 18.18 3.64 8.15
N TYR A 461 17.13 4.45 8.20
CA TYR A 461 17.26 5.91 8.25
C TYR A 461 17.88 6.37 9.58
N GLU A 462 17.37 5.88 10.71
CA GLU A 462 17.85 6.24 12.04
C GLU A 462 19.26 5.71 12.35
N THR A 463 19.72 4.70 11.61
CA THR A 463 21.05 4.09 11.74
C THR A 463 22.01 4.45 10.61
N ASP A 464 21.65 5.46 9.79
CA ASP A 464 22.45 5.98 8.67
C ASP A 464 22.83 4.93 7.60
N GLN A 465 22.04 3.86 7.45
CA GLN A 465 22.22 2.76 6.51
C GLN A 465 21.39 2.95 5.22
N TYR A 466 21.58 4.07 4.53
CA TYR A 466 20.88 4.38 3.26
C TYR A 466 21.76 5.27 2.38
N ALA A 467 21.49 5.34 1.08
CA ALA A 467 22.01 6.35 0.19
C ALA A 467 20.93 7.37 -0.15
N TYR A 468 21.32 8.62 -0.38
CA TYR A 468 20.42 9.69 -0.78
C TYR A 468 21.05 10.53 -1.88
N ILE A 469 20.40 10.56 -3.04
CA ILE A 469 20.91 11.19 -4.25
C ILE A 469 19.92 12.27 -4.67
N VAL A 470 20.42 13.45 -5.01
CA VAL A 470 19.63 14.54 -5.59
C VAL A 470 20.03 14.73 -7.05
N PHE A 471 19.01 14.90 -7.89
CA PHE A 471 19.14 15.16 -9.32
C PHE A 471 18.68 16.58 -9.61
N SER A 472 19.46 17.30 -10.41
CA SER A 472 19.15 18.67 -10.82
C SER A 472 19.47 18.86 -12.29
N ALA A 473 18.50 19.38 -13.04
CA ALA A 473 18.71 19.96 -14.36
C ALA A 473 18.61 21.49 -14.26
N SER A 474 19.53 22.19 -14.89
CA SER A 474 19.46 23.64 -15.07
C SER A 474 20.10 24.01 -16.40
N GLN A 475 19.38 24.81 -17.19
CA GLN A 475 19.78 25.19 -18.55
C GLN A 475 19.94 23.93 -19.42
N ASN A 476 21.18 23.55 -19.75
CA ASN A 476 21.48 22.37 -20.55
C ASN A 476 22.41 21.37 -19.84
N MET A 477 22.43 21.40 -18.50
CA MET A 477 23.26 20.53 -17.69
C MET A 477 22.40 19.83 -16.64
N PHE A 478 22.57 18.51 -16.56
CA PHE A 478 22.00 17.63 -15.56
C PHE A 478 23.10 17.07 -14.69
N THR A 479 22.92 17.11 -13.37
CA THR A 479 23.89 16.62 -12.40
C THR A 479 23.20 15.72 -11.38
N SER A 480 23.86 14.63 -11.01
CA SER A 480 23.58 13.92 -9.77
C SER A 480 24.53 14.39 -8.67
N LYS A 481 24.01 14.49 -7.44
CA LYS A 481 24.77 14.80 -6.24
C LYS A 481 24.47 13.76 -5.18
N VAL A 482 25.49 13.10 -4.65
CA VAL A 482 25.34 12.12 -3.57
C VAL A 482 25.38 12.87 -2.24
N LEU A 483 24.24 12.99 -1.56
CA LEU A 483 24.15 13.66 -0.27
C LEU A 483 24.47 12.72 0.90
N HIS A 484 24.17 11.44 0.74
CA HIS A 484 24.54 10.39 1.68
C HIS A 484 24.96 9.13 0.94
N GLU A 485 26.10 8.56 1.32
CA GLU A 485 26.70 7.40 0.66
C GLU A 485 26.31 6.11 1.37
N ASN A 486 26.03 5.07 0.59
CA ASN A 486 25.90 3.71 1.10
C ASN A 486 26.29 2.69 0.02
N ILE A 487 26.82 1.55 0.46
CA ILE A 487 27.28 0.48 -0.42
C ILE A 487 26.16 -0.06 -1.30
N GLU A 488 24.91 -0.08 -0.84
CA GLU A 488 23.76 -0.58 -1.61
C GLU A 488 23.55 0.18 -2.93
N ALA A 489 23.79 1.49 -2.93
CA ALA A 489 23.72 2.29 -4.16
C ALA A 489 24.84 1.95 -5.16
N THR A 490 25.97 1.40 -4.71
CA THR A 490 27.09 1.06 -5.60
C THR A 490 26.82 -0.15 -6.47
N TYR A 491 25.80 -0.96 -6.14
CA TYR A 491 25.38 -2.09 -6.95
C TYR A 491 24.43 -1.70 -8.09
N ILE A 492 23.94 -0.45 -8.09
CA ILE A 492 22.94 0.04 -9.03
C ILE A 492 23.57 1.01 -10.02
N THR A 493 23.15 0.91 -11.27
CA THR A 493 23.56 1.81 -12.35
C THR A 493 22.37 2.56 -12.93
N VAL A 494 22.62 3.73 -13.50
CA VAL A 494 21.68 4.45 -14.37
C VAL A 494 22.04 4.11 -15.81
N GLU A 495 21.08 3.53 -16.54
CA GLU A 495 21.24 3.07 -17.92
C GLU A 495 20.70 4.07 -18.94
N THR A 496 19.67 4.83 -18.59
CA THR A 496 19.06 5.81 -19.51
C THR A 496 18.60 7.05 -18.76
N VAL A 497 18.79 8.21 -19.38
CA VAL A 497 18.18 9.47 -18.95
C VAL A 497 17.41 10.07 -20.13
N SER A 498 16.13 10.32 -19.92
CA SER A 498 15.24 10.96 -20.92
C SER A 498 14.84 12.35 -20.44
N PHE A 499 15.17 13.36 -21.22
CA PHE A 499 14.83 14.76 -20.99
C PHE A 499 13.65 15.16 -21.87
N PHE A 500 12.53 15.53 -21.26
CA PHE A 500 11.36 16.07 -21.95
C PHE A 500 11.44 17.59 -21.99
N GLY A 501 11.11 18.20 -23.13
CA GLY A 501 11.10 19.65 -23.31
C GLY A 501 12.45 20.26 -23.69
N VAL A 502 13.37 19.49 -24.27
CA VAL A 502 14.62 20.02 -24.84
C VAL A 502 14.28 20.75 -26.14
N LYS A 503 14.13 22.08 -26.09
CA LYS A 503 13.51 22.89 -27.16
C LYS A 503 14.22 22.82 -28.52
N GLN A 504 15.54 22.59 -28.52
CA GLN A 504 16.36 22.53 -29.72
C GLN A 504 17.13 21.21 -29.76
N MET A 505 17.22 20.59 -30.94
CA MET A 505 18.01 19.39 -31.14
C MET A 505 19.48 19.70 -30.80
N PRO A 506 20.09 19.01 -29.82
CA PRO A 506 21.49 19.20 -29.52
C PRO A 506 22.37 18.83 -30.72
N SER A 507 23.43 19.59 -30.91
CA SER A 507 24.55 19.23 -31.79
C SER A 507 25.44 18.15 -31.17
N ASN A 508 25.53 18.14 -29.83
CA ASN A 508 26.36 17.21 -29.06
C ASN A 508 25.75 16.96 -27.67
N VAL A 509 26.00 15.77 -27.12
CA VAL A 509 25.71 15.41 -25.73
C VAL A 509 26.96 14.79 -25.10
N THR A 510 27.33 15.26 -23.91
CA THR A 510 28.45 14.70 -23.14
C THR A 510 27.98 14.11 -21.82
N VAL A 511 28.59 13.01 -21.41
CA VAL A 511 28.42 12.37 -20.10
C VAL A 511 29.79 12.34 -19.44
N ASN A 512 29.94 13.00 -18.29
CA ASN A 512 31.23 13.23 -17.62
C ASN A 512 32.31 13.74 -18.60
N SER A 513 31.94 14.75 -19.39
CA SER A 513 32.79 15.38 -20.42
C SER A 513 33.18 14.48 -21.61
N LYS A 514 32.58 13.29 -21.74
CA LYS A 514 32.78 12.39 -22.88
C LYS A 514 31.56 12.40 -23.80
N GLU A 515 31.79 12.67 -25.08
CA GLU A 515 30.76 12.61 -26.12
C GLU A 515 30.07 11.23 -26.13
N THR A 516 28.74 11.24 -26.10
CA THR A 516 27.91 10.05 -25.95
C THR A 516 26.76 10.08 -26.95
N PRO A 517 26.47 8.96 -27.65
CA PRO A 517 25.34 8.90 -28.56
C PRO A 517 24.01 9.20 -27.86
N PHE A 518 23.14 9.92 -28.55
CA PHE A 518 21.80 10.26 -28.09
C PHE A 518 20.78 10.08 -29.20
N THR A 519 19.51 10.04 -28.83
CA THR A 519 18.38 10.15 -29.75
C THR A 519 17.59 11.39 -29.41
N TYR A 520 17.07 12.08 -30.43
CA TYR A 520 16.21 13.25 -30.25
C TYR A 520 14.99 13.10 -31.14
N LYS A 521 13.80 13.24 -30.54
CA LYS A 521 12.51 13.13 -31.23
C LYS A 521 11.94 14.51 -31.54
N THR A 522 11.07 14.58 -32.54
CA THR A 522 10.41 15.82 -32.95
C THR A 522 9.52 16.43 -31.87
N ASN A 523 9.09 15.64 -30.89
CA ASN A 523 8.35 16.10 -29.71
C ASN A 523 9.25 16.60 -28.57
N GLN A 524 10.51 16.97 -28.86
CA GLN A 524 11.46 17.57 -27.90
C GLN A 524 11.90 16.63 -26.78
N VAL A 525 11.90 15.32 -27.04
CA VAL A 525 12.44 14.30 -26.13
C VAL A 525 13.87 13.96 -26.55
N LEU A 526 14.82 14.26 -25.67
CA LEU A 526 16.22 13.86 -25.77
C LEU A 526 16.44 12.62 -24.89
N THR A 527 16.97 11.54 -25.44
CA THR A 527 17.29 10.32 -24.68
C THR A 527 18.75 9.95 -24.85
N VAL A 528 19.45 9.77 -23.73
CA VAL A 528 20.82 9.25 -23.64
C VAL A 528 20.74 7.86 -23.02
N SER A 529 21.17 6.84 -23.76
CA SER A 529 21.02 5.42 -23.39
C SER A 529 22.36 4.68 -23.41
N ASN A 530 22.34 3.41 -22.98
CA ASN A 530 23.54 2.56 -22.84
C ASN A 530 24.56 3.16 -21.86
N LEU A 531 24.05 3.84 -20.83
CA LEU A 531 24.86 4.38 -19.74
C LEU A 531 25.19 3.27 -18.74
N VAL A 532 26.29 3.46 -18.01
CA VAL A 532 26.70 2.57 -16.90
C VAL A 532 27.15 3.45 -15.74
N LEU A 533 26.32 4.44 -15.39
CA LEU A 533 26.65 5.43 -14.37
C LEU A 533 26.31 4.84 -13.00
N ASN A 534 27.32 4.69 -12.13
CA ASN A 534 27.10 4.15 -10.79
C ASN A 534 26.31 5.14 -9.94
N LEU A 535 25.24 4.69 -9.28
CA LEU A 535 24.38 5.57 -8.46
C LEU A 535 25.13 6.15 -7.25
N GLY A 536 26.13 5.44 -6.73
CA GLY A 536 27.01 5.91 -5.65
C GLY A 536 28.09 6.90 -6.10
N GLN A 537 28.11 7.32 -7.37
CA GLN A 537 29.05 8.31 -7.89
C GLN A 537 28.32 9.48 -8.54
N GLU A 538 28.83 10.69 -8.32
CA GLU A 538 28.32 11.88 -9.00
C GLU A 538 28.61 11.79 -10.50
N PHE A 539 27.65 12.22 -11.31
CA PHE A 539 27.77 12.27 -12.75
C PHE A 539 27.08 13.50 -13.34
N THR A 540 27.53 13.92 -14.51
CA THR A 540 27.00 15.07 -15.23
C THR A 540 26.66 14.68 -16.67
N ILE A 541 25.53 15.16 -17.17
CA ILE A 541 25.11 15.06 -18.57
C ILE A 541 24.85 16.48 -19.08
N SER A 542 25.48 16.87 -20.19
CA SER A 542 25.30 18.19 -20.79
C SER A 542 24.96 18.09 -22.27
N TRP A 543 24.09 18.97 -22.78
CA TRP A 543 23.72 19.04 -24.19
C TRP A 543 23.92 20.45 -24.77
N ILE A 544 24.40 20.56 -26.01
CA ILE A 544 24.71 21.86 -26.65
C ILE A 544 23.94 22.04 -27.95
#